data_AF-U5S1P3-F1
#
_entry.id   AF-U5S1P3-F1
#
_cell.length_a   1.000
_cell.length_b   1.000
_cell.length_c   1.000
_cell.angle_alpha   90.00
_cell.angle_beta   90.00
_cell.angle_gamma   90.00
#
_symmetry.space_group_name_H-M   'P 1'
#
loop_
_entity.id
_entity.type
_entity.pdbx_description
1 polymer ?
#
loop_
_entity_poly.entity_id
_entity_poly.type
_entity_poly.pdbx_seq_one_letter_code
_entity_poly.pdbx_strand_id
1 'polypeptide(L)'
;MLRSALIFYGAAQVGYGEVTQRYKDKLFRTFDKGNAATAYQGAWPPPLTQCKQYFFEDVPVGYEGADKLVFPDKVQLYDFAFTHPLNKEMFRSSP
;
A
#
# COMPACT_ATOMS: atom_id res chain seq x y z
N MET A 1 7.49 -13.14 15.15
CA MET A 1 7.56 -14.24 14.16
C MET A 1 7.55 -13.75 12.71
N LEU A 2 6.78 -12.73 12.35
CA LEU A 2 6.72 -12.20 10.97
C LEU A 2 8.10 -11.82 10.39
N ARG A 3 8.95 -11.15 11.18
CA ARG A 3 10.32 -10.80 10.74
C ARG A 3 11.13 -12.04 10.31
N SER A 4 11.11 -13.10 11.11
CA SER A 4 11.82 -14.35 10.80
C SER A 4 11.27 -15.01 9.54
N ALA A 5 9.95 -15.00 9.35
CA ALA A 5 9.32 -15.52 8.14
C ALA A 5 9.75 -14.72 6.89
N LEU A 6 9.73 -13.39 6.96
CA LEU A 6 10.16 -12.54 5.84
C LEU A 6 11.64 -12.74 5.49
N ILE A 7 12.52 -12.88 6.48
CA ILE A 7 13.94 -13.22 6.25
C ILE A 7 14.06 -14.60 5.56
N PHE A 8 13.32 -15.60 6.04
CA PHE A 8 13.29 -16.93 5.41
C PHE A 8 12.82 -16.88 3.95
N TYR A 9 11.84 -16.02 3.65
CA TYR A 9 11.37 -15.78 2.27
C TYR A 9 12.23 -14.81 1.45
N GLY A 10 13.44 -14.44 1.92
CA GLY A 10 14.41 -13.71 1.12
C GLY A 10 14.37 -12.18 1.26
N ALA A 11 13.70 -11.63 2.26
CA ALA A 11 13.91 -10.24 2.67
C ALA A 11 15.30 -10.07 3.30
N ALA A 12 16.03 -9.01 2.95
CA ALA A 12 17.32 -8.71 3.58
C ALA A 12 17.16 -7.92 4.88
N GLN A 13 16.27 -6.92 4.86
CA GLN A 13 15.90 -6.16 6.04
C GLN A 13 14.39 -6.04 6.12
N VAL A 14 13.89 -5.96 7.34
CA VAL A 14 12.46 -5.82 7.63
C VAL A 14 12.32 -4.77 8.72
N GLY A 15 11.52 -3.74 8.43
CA GLY A 15 11.10 -2.71 9.37
C GLY A 15 9.59 -2.77 9.57
N TYR A 16 9.14 -2.25 10.71
CA TYR A 16 7.73 -2.11 11.01
C TYR A 16 7.48 -0.84 11.81
N GLY A 17 6.28 -0.28 11.65
CA GLY A 17 5.85 0.91 12.37
C GLY A 17 4.36 0.90 12.62
N GLU A 18 3.94 1.53 13.72
CA GLU A 18 2.53 1.72 14.01
C GLU A 18 1.90 2.73 13.05
N VAL A 19 0.73 2.38 12.52
CA VAL A 19 -0.09 3.30 11.73
C VAL A 19 -0.79 4.24 12.70
N THR A 20 -0.10 5.32 13.05
CA THR A 20 -0.65 6.44 13.82
C THR A 20 -1.59 7.30 12.96
N GLN A 21 -2.35 8.21 13.59
CA GLN A 21 -3.17 9.18 12.84
C GLN A 21 -2.34 9.98 11.83
N ARG A 22 -1.15 10.46 12.23
CA ARG A 22 -0.23 11.15 11.32
C ARG A 22 0.17 10.30 10.11
N TYR A 23 0.29 8.98 10.30
CA TYR A 23 0.59 8.03 9.23
C TYR A 23 -0.61 7.91 8.27
N LYS A 24 -1.83 7.77 8.82
CA LYS A 24 -3.09 7.76 8.05
C LYS A 24 -3.23 9.03 7.20
N ASP A 25 -2.92 10.18 7.77
CA ASP A 25 -3.08 11.48 7.09
C ASP A 25 -2.03 11.76 6.00
N LYS A 26 -0.83 11.16 6.09
CA LYS A 26 0.32 11.55 5.24
C LYS A 26 0.87 10.46 4.33
N LEU A 27 0.70 9.19 4.67
CA LEU A 27 1.37 8.09 3.99
C LEU A 27 0.40 7.13 3.32
N PHE A 28 -0.88 7.20 3.66
CA PHE A 28 -1.92 6.54 2.90
C PHE A 28 -2.30 7.40 1.70
N ARG A 29 -2.24 6.78 0.52
CA ARG A 29 -2.81 7.34 -0.70
C ARG A 29 -4.32 7.50 -0.55
N THR A 30 -4.87 8.59 -1.07
CA THR A 30 -6.32 8.83 -1.04
C THR A 30 -7.06 7.90 -2.00
N PHE A 31 -6.49 7.59 -3.16
CA PHE A 31 -7.10 6.75 -4.18
C PHE A 31 -6.18 5.60 -4.60
N ASP A 32 -6.78 4.49 -5.01
CA ASP A 32 -6.06 3.41 -5.66
C ASP A 32 -5.61 3.82 -7.06
N LYS A 33 -4.45 3.32 -7.49
CA LYS A 33 -3.92 3.66 -8.83
C LYS A 33 -4.81 3.07 -9.93
N GLY A 34 -5.45 1.93 -9.67
CA GLY A 34 -6.43 1.28 -10.54
C GLY A 34 -6.04 1.20 -12.01
N ASN A 35 -7.06 1.10 -12.88
CA ASN A 35 -6.91 1.18 -14.34
C ASN A 35 -6.99 2.64 -14.86
N ALA A 36 -7.09 3.60 -13.95
CA ALA A 36 -7.21 5.03 -14.24
C ALA A 36 -6.05 5.60 -15.06
N ALA A 37 -4.84 5.07 -14.84
CA ALA A 37 -3.60 5.61 -15.42
C ALA A 37 -3.51 5.49 -16.95
N THR A 38 -4.28 4.58 -17.58
CA THR A 38 -4.19 4.32 -19.03
C THR A 38 -5.49 4.65 -19.77
N ALA A 39 -6.66 4.35 -19.21
CA ALA A 39 -7.94 4.49 -19.91
C ALA A 39 -8.60 5.88 -19.76
N TYR A 40 -8.20 6.69 -18.77
CA TYR A 40 -8.92 7.91 -18.40
C TYR A 40 -8.09 9.19 -18.49
N GLN A 41 -6.95 9.17 -19.20
CA GLN A 41 -6.08 10.35 -19.36
C GLN A 41 -6.81 11.55 -20.00
N GLY A 42 -7.80 11.32 -20.87
CA GLY A 42 -8.63 12.36 -21.50
C GLY A 42 -10.02 12.56 -20.88
N ALA A 43 -10.35 11.82 -19.81
CA ALA A 43 -11.68 11.80 -19.18
C ALA A 43 -11.53 11.81 -17.66
N TRP A 44 -10.78 12.78 -17.15
CA TRP A 44 -10.50 12.94 -15.73
C TRP A 44 -11.65 13.71 -15.02
N PRO A 45 -12.08 13.28 -13.82
CA PRO A 45 -11.60 12.14 -13.05
C PRO A 45 -12.22 10.80 -13.48
N PRO A 46 -11.48 9.68 -13.36
CA PRO A 46 -12.01 8.33 -13.58
C PRO A 46 -13.15 8.01 -12.60
N PRO A 47 -14.09 7.13 -12.96
CA PRO A 47 -15.12 6.66 -12.04
C PRO A 47 -14.50 5.90 -10.86
N LEU A 48 -15.11 6.03 -9.67
CA LEU A 48 -14.61 5.39 -8.44
C LEU A 48 -14.56 3.86 -8.53
N THR A 49 -15.34 3.25 -9.41
CA THR A 49 -15.26 1.80 -9.68
C THR A 49 -13.95 1.37 -10.33
N GLN A 50 -13.23 2.30 -10.98
CA GLN A 50 -11.94 2.08 -11.63
C GLN A 50 -10.76 2.70 -10.86
N CYS A 51 -11.06 3.57 -9.89
CA CYS A 51 -10.12 4.31 -9.06
C CYS A 51 -10.70 4.43 -7.65
N LYS A 52 -10.75 3.30 -6.93
CA LYS A 52 -11.43 3.22 -5.63
C LYS A 52 -10.74 4.11 -4.61
N GLN A 53 -11.54 4.77 -3.79
CA GLN A 53 -11.00 5.61 -2.72
C GLN A 53 -10.69 4.79 -1.47
N TYR A 54 -9.61 5.12 -0.77
CA TYR A 54 -9.28 4.56 0.53
C TYR A 54 -10.00 5.29 1.66
N PHE A 55 -10.60 4.54 2.58
CA PHE A 55 -11.24 5.08 3.78
C PHE A 55 -10.81 4.33 5.03
N PHE A 56 -10.95 5.02 6.16
CA PHE A 56 -10.88 4.41 7.49
C PHE A 56 -12.28 4.44 8.09
N GLU A 57 -12.84 3.27 8.38
CA GLU A 57 -14.17 3.12 8.98
C GLU A 57 -14.08 2.32 10.27
N ASP A 58 -15.04 2.51 11.17
CA ASP A 58 -15.15 1.71 12.39
C ASP A 58 -15.69 0.30 12.08
N VAL A 59 -14.80 -0.53 11.53
CA VAL A 59 -15.06 -1.92 11.17
C VAL A 59 -13.97 -2.82 11.74
N PRO A 60 -14.28 -4.06 12.14
CA PRO A 60 -13.31 -4.97 12.75
C PRO A 60 -12.27 -5.48 11.74
N VAL A 61 -12.63 -5.56 10.46
CA VAL A 61 -11.78 -6.07 9.37
C VAL A 61 -11.98 -5.18 8.15
N GLY A 62 -10.90 -4.90 7.43
CA GLY A 62 -10.97 -4.16 6.18
C GLY A 62 -11.72 -4.94 5.10
N TYR A 63 -12.31 -4.22 4.15
CA TYR A 63 -13.07 -4.83 3.05
C TYR A 63 -12.95 -4.00 1.78
N GLU A 64 -13.31 -4.64 0.66
CA GLU A 64 -13.38 -4.01 -0.65
C GLU A 64 -14.85 -3.85 -1.06
N GLY A 65 -15.26 -2.61 -1.32
CA GLY A 65 -16.54 -2.26 -1.91
C GLY A 65 -16.44 -2.10 -3.43
N ALA A 66 -17.56 -1.76 -4.06
CA ALA A 66 -17.59 -1.49 -5.51
C ALA A 66 -16.82 -0.20 -5.88
N ASP A 67 -16.82 0.78 -4.99
CA ASP A 67 -16.32 2.16 -5.19
C ASP A 67 -15.26 2.59 -4.16
N LYS A 68 -14.99 1.74 -3.16
CA LYS A 68 -14.08 2.04 -2.05
C LYS A 68 -13.27 0.86 -1.56
N LEU A 69 -12.15 1.15 -0.91
CA LEU A 69 -11.31 0.22 -0.16
C LEU A 69 -11.24 0.71 1.28
N VAL A 70 -11.59 -0.14 2.24
CA VAL A 70 -11.77 0.27 3.63
C VAL A 70 -10.76 -0.41 4.54
N PHE A 71 -10.08 0.40 5.34
CA PHE A 71 -9.25 -0.02 6.45
C PHE A 71 -9.98 0.15 7.79
N PRO A 72 -9.72 -0.70 8.79
CA PRO A 72 -10.19 -0.50 10.16
C PRO A 72 -9.63 0.78 10.80
N ASP A 73 -10.49 1.63 11.35
CA ASP A 73 -10.06 2.85 12.06
C ASP A 73 -9.66 2.57 13.52
N LYS A 74 -10.40 1.69 14.20
CA LYS A 74 -10.27 1.41 15.65
C LYS A 74 -9.44 0.17 16.00
N VAL A 75 -8.89 -0.50 14.99
CA VAL A 75 -7.93 -1.60 15.18
C VAL A 75 -6.52 -1.06 14.95
N GLN A 76 -5.58 -1.37 15.83
CA GLN A 76 -4.19 -0.97 15.64
C GLN A 76 -3.61 -1.67 14.42
N LEU A 77 -3.27 -0.88 13.40
CA LEU A 77 -2.61 -1.36 12.19
C LEU A 77 -1.10 -1.12 12.28
N TYR A 78 -0.35 -1.93 11.55
CA TYR A 78 1.11 -1.83 11.43
C TYR A 78 1.48 -1.81 9.95
N ASP A 79 2.34 -0.88 9.58
CA ASP A 79 3.00 -0.89 8.27
C ASP A 79 4.27 -1.73 8.36
N PHE A 80 4.47 -2.59 7.37
CA PHE A 80 5.63 -3.47 7.28
C PHE A 80 6.34 -3.20 5.95
N ALA A 81 7.58 -2.77 6.05
CA ALA A 81 8.44 -2.57 4.90
C ALA A 81 9.58 -3.60 4.94
N PHE A 82 9.96 -4.10 3.77
CA PHE A 82 11.11 -4.97 3.63
C PHE A 82 11.94 -4.57 2.41
N THR A 83 13.22 -4.93 2.44
CA THR A 83 14.13 -4.68 1.33
C THR A 83 14.52 -5.99 0.66
N HIS A 84 14.56 -5.95 -0.67
CA HIS A 84 15.16 -7.00 -1.49
C HIS A 84 16.36 -6.41 -2.23
N PRO A 85 17.59 -6.79 -1.88
CA PRO A 85 18.79 -6.16 -2.42
C PRO A 85 19.00 -6.61 -3.87
N LEU A 86 19.24 -5.64 -4.75
CA LEU A 86 19.64 -5.92 -6.12
C LEU A 86 21.14 -6.25 -6.19
N ASN A 87 21.57 -6.92 -7.26
CA ASN A 87 22.98 -7.14 -7.51
C ASN A 87 23.66 -5.79 -7.84
N LYS A 88 24.66 -5.43 -7.03
CA LYS A 88 25.38 -4.16 -7.15
C LYS A 88 26.04 -3.98 -8.52
N GLU A 89 26.77 -4.97 -9.01
CA GLU A 89 27.55 -4.83 -10.24
C GLU A 89 26.66 -4.83 -11.49
N MET A 90 25.57 -5.62 -11.49
CA MET A 90 24.58 -5.58 -12.57
C MET A 90 23.84 -4.24 -12.61
N PHE A 91 23.52 -3.66 -11.46
CA PHE A 91 22.87 -2.34 -11.41
C PHE A 91 23.79 -1.25 -11.96
N ARG A 92 25.12 -1.34 -11.76
CA ARG A 92 26.09 -0.37 -12.31
C ARG A 92 26.22 -0.44 -13.83
N SER A 93 25.79 -1.53 -14.46
CA SER A 93 25.69 -1.64 -15.91
C SER A 93 24.31 -1.25 -16.46
N SER A 94 23.47 -0.57 -15.67
CA SER A 94 22.19 -0.04 -16.19
C SER A 94 22.46 0.97 -17.32
N PRO A 95 21.60 1.01 -18.36
CA PRO A 95 21.69 2.01 -19.42
C PRO A 95 21.49 3.44 -18.91
#